data_AF-A0A1Q5A5M6-F1
#
_entry.id   AF-A0A1Q5A5M6-F1
#
_cell.length_a   1.000
_cell.length_b   1.000
_cell.length_c   1.000
_cell.angle_alpha   90.00
_cell.angle_beta   90.00
_cell.angle_gamma   90.00
#
_symmetry.space_group_name_H-M   'P 1'
#
loop_
_entity.id
_entity.type
_entity.pdbx_description
1 polymer ?
#
loop_
_entity_poly.entity_id
_entity_poly.type
_entity_poly.pdbx_seq_one_letter_code
_entity_poly.pdbx_strand_id
1 'polypeptide(L)'
;MPLRRTAPPPWAIDRRRLLGQRIAHHRRTAGLSQEQLADRVGVERRTIQRYEAGSRDPRYTDLLLIAAALDADLADLVGEGPPASGSP
;
A
#
# COMPACT_ATOMS: atom_id res chain seq x y z
N MET A 1 -10.28 29.69 1.22
CA MET A 1 -10.22 28.81 2.42
C MET A 1 -8.98 27.95 2.35
N PRO A 2 -8.04 27.98 3.31
CA PRO A 2 -6.96 27.02 3.31
C PRO A 2 -7.47 25.69 3.87
N LEU A 3 -7.38 24.62 3.08
CA LEU A 3 -7.54 23.26 3.57
C LEU A 3 -6.42 22.98 4.59
N ARG A 4 -6.76 22.36 5.72
CA ARG A 4 -5.89 22.17 6.91
C ARG A 4 -4.45 21.79 6.53
N ARG A 5 -3.49 22.67 6.87
CA ARG A 5 -2.03 22.43 6.83
C ARG A 5 -1.51 21.74 8.11
N THR A 6 -2.29 20.87 8.74
CA THR A 6 -1.80 20.15 9.93
C THR A 6 -1.23 18.82 9.50
N ALA A 7 0.00 18.53 9.93
CA ALA A 7 0.61 17.23 9.75
C ALA A 7 -0.34 16.11 10.25
N PRO A 8 -0.37 14.95 9.58
CA PRO A 8 -1.19 13.83 10.02
C PRO A 8 -0.79 13.43 11.46
N PRO A 9 -1.76 13.01 12.28
CA PRO A 9 -1.47 12.55 13.64
C PRO A 9 -0.59 11.28 13.61
N PRO A 10 0.13 10.95 14.71
CA PRO A 10 1.04 9.81 14.75
C PRO A 10 0.38 8.49 14.34
N TRP A 11 -0.84 8.21 14.82
CA TRP A 11 -1.56 6.99 14.48
C TRP A 11 -1.80 6.83 12.96
N ALA A 12 -1.99 7.94 12.24
CA ALA A 12 -2.20 7.91 10.79
C ALA A 12 -0.88 7.61 10.07
N ILE A 13 0.24 8.14 10.57
CA ILE A 13 1.58 7.83 10.05
C ILE A 13 1.91 6.35 10.26
N ASP A 14 1.61 5.82 11.45
CA ASP A 14 1.84 4.41 11.77
C ASP A 14 0.97 3.49 10.92
N ARG A 15 -0.31 3.82 10.72
CA ARG A 15 -1.20 3.09 9.80
C ARG A 15 -0.71 3.12 8.35
N ARG A 16 -0.24 4.26 7.87
CA ARG A 16 0.33 4.38 6.53
C ARG A 16 1.59 3.53 6.35
N ARG A 17 2.44 3.43 7.38
CA ARG A 17 3.60 2.52 7.37
C ARG A 17 3.17 1.05 7.35
N LEU A 18 2.17 0.68 8.15
CA LEU A 18 1.64 -0.70 8.17
C LEU A 18 1.05 -1.10 6.82
N LEU A 19 0.29 -0.21 6.19
CA LEU A 19 -0.22 -0.38 4.82
C LEU A 19 0.94 -0.64 3.83
N GLY A 20 1.98 0.19 3.86
CA GLY A 20 3.15 0.01 3.01
C GLY A 20 3.85 -1.33 3.22
N GLN A 21 3.98 -1.78 4.46
CA GLN A 21 4.55 -3.09 4.80
C GLN A 21 3.72 -4.25 4.27
N ARG A 22 2.38 -4.14 4.34
CA ARG A 22 1.45 -5.14 3.79
C ARG A 22 1.56 -5.23 2.27
N ILE A 23 1.54 -4.09 1.57
CA ILE A 23 1.76 -4.04 0.11
C ILE A 23 3.09 -4.72 -0.24
N ALA A 24 4.17 -4.36 0.47
CA ALA A 24 5.49 -4.95 0.24
C ALA A 24 5.54 -6.46 0.55
N HIS A 25 4.77 -6.94 1.53
CA HIS A 25 4.65 -8.35 1.85
C HIS A 25 3.96 -9.11 0.71
N HIS A 26 2.73 -8.72 0.34
CA HIS A 26 1.97 -9.38 -0.73
C HIS A 26 2.72 -9.32 -2.07
N ARG A 27 3.35 -8.19 -2.41
CA ARG A 27 4.19 -8.09 -3.61
C ARG A 27 5.32 -9.13 -3.63
N ARG A 28 6.02 -9.29 -2.50
CA ARG A 28 7.12 -10.26 -2.39
C ARG A 28 6.61 -11.70 -2.44
N THR A 29 5.47 -11.99 -1.81
CA THR A 29 4.81 -13.30 -1.87
C THR A 29 4.39 -13.65 -3.30
N ALA A 30 3.92 -12.66 -4.06
CA ALA A 30 3.61 -12.80 -5.49
C ALA A 30 4.86 -12.84 -6.41
N GLY A 31 6.08 -12.78 -5.86
CA GLY A 31 7.32 -12.84 -6.63
C GLY A 31 7.60 -11.61 -7.51
N LEU A 32 6.93 -10.47 -7.24
CA LEU A 32 7.02 -9.28 -8.07
C LEU A 32 8.10 -8.31 -7.57
N SER A 33 8.81 -7.67 -8.49
CA SER A 33 9.61 -6.47 -8.21
C SER A 33 8.71 -5.24 -8.04
N GLN A 34 9.24 -4.14 -7.48
CA GLN A 34 8.51 -2.88 -7.40
C GLN A 34 8.15 -2.33 -8.78
N GLU A 35 9.03 -2.50 -9.79
CA GLU A 35 8.77 -2.09 -11.17
C GLU A 35 7.60 -2.88 -11.75
N GLN A 36 7.62 -4.21 -11.58
CA GLN A 36 6.58 -5.10 -12.08
C GLN A 36 5.20 -4.85 -11.45
N LEU A 37 5.15 -4.45 -10.17
CA LEU A 37 3.89 -4.02 -9.56
C LEU A 37 3.45 -2.66 -10.12
N ALA A 38 4.39 -1.74 -10.30
CA ALA A 38 4.10 -0.41 -10.83
C ALA A 38 3.52 -0.48 -12.25
N ASP A 39 4.09 -1.33 -13.11
CA ASP A 39 3.59 -1.60 -14.47
C ASP A 39 2.15 -2.12 -14.46
N ARG A 40 1.83 -3.06 -13.56
CA ARG A 40 0.47 -3.61 -13.42
C ARG A 40 -0.54 -2.58 -12.92
N VAL A 41 -0.11 -1.69 -12.04
CA VAL A 41 -0.96 -0.65 -11.43
C VAL A 41 -1.08 0.58 -12.33
N GLY A 42 -0.15 0.78 -13.28
CA GLY A 42 -0.10 1.95 -14.15
C GLY A 42 0.48 3.19 -13.46
N VAL A 43 1.47 3.02 -12.60
CA VAL A 43 2.18 4.11 -11.89
C VAL A 43 3.69 3.96 -12.04
N GLU A 44 4.45 4.99 -11.69
CA GLU A 44 5.92 4.89 -11.66
C GLU A 44 6.42 3.97 -10.52
N ARG A 45 7.54 3.25 -10.72
CA ARG A 45 8.20 2.46 -9.65
C ARG A 45 8.42 3.26 -8.37
N ARG A 46 8.81 4.55 -8.48
CA ARG A 46 9.03 5.43 -7.33
C ARG A 46 7.75 5.66 -6.52
N THR A 47 6.58 5.59 -7.16
CA THR A 47 5.28 5.69 -6.48
C THR A 47 5.04 4.45 -5.61
N ILE A 48 5.24 3.24 -6.14
CA ILE A 48 5.20 2.00 -5.35
C ILE A 48 6.20 2.03 -4.20
N GLN A 49 7.44 2.46 -4.46
CA GLN A 49 8.47 2.60 -3.41
C GLN A 49 8.00 3.53 -2.27
N ARG A 50 7.37 4.67 -2.60
CA ARG A 50 6.88 5.62 -1.59
C ARG A 50 5.69 5.07 -0.79
N TYR A 51 4.81 4.29 -1.44
CA TYR A 51 3.71 3.59 -0.80
C TYR A 51 4.24 2.54 0.19
N GLU A 52 5.17 1.69 -0.24
CA GLU A 52 5.78 0.67 0.62
C GLU A 52 6.55 1.27 1.80
N ALA A 53 7.18 2.43 1.60
CA ALA A 53 7.87 3.16 2.67
C ALA A 53 6.93 3.94 3.61
N GLY A 54 5.62 3.99 3.33
CA GLY A 54 4.65 4.79 4.08
C GLY A 54 4.96 6.29 4.04
N SER A 55 5.61 6.78 2.98
CA SER A 55 5.98 8.19 2.80
C SER A 55 4.96 8.97 1.96
N ARG A 56 4.07 8.26 1.27
CA ARG A 56 2.96 8.79 0.50
C ARG A 56 1.74 7.90 0.71
N ASP A 57 0.57 8.51 0.86
CA ASP A 57 -0.70 7.79 0.89
C ASP A 57 -1.10 7.37 -0.53
N PRO A 58 -1.38 6.08 -0.78
CA PRO A 58 -2.03 5.67 -1.99
C PRO A 58 -3.44 6.24 -2.03
N ARG A 59 -3.90 6.66 -3.21
CA ARG A 59 -5.32 7.00 -3.38
C ARG A 59 -6.14 5.72 -3.29
N TYR A 60 -7.43 5.85 -2.98
CA TYR A 60 -8.33 4.70 -2.94
C TYR A 60 -8.31 3.89 -4.25
N THR A 61 -8.30 4.56 -5.41
CA THR A 61 -8.16 3.89 -6.71
C THR A 61 -6.84 3.12 -6.85
N ASP A 62 -5.73 3.68 -6.37
CA ASP A 62 -4.43 3.01 -6.43
C ASP A 62 -4.44 1.76 -5.53
N LEU A 63 -5.11 1.80 -4.37
CA LEU A 63 -5.28 0.64 -3.50
C LEU A 63 -6.06 -0.49 -4.18
N LEU A 64 -7.17 -0.17 -4.86
CA LEU A 64 -7.95 -1.16 -5.61
C LEU A 64 -7.12 -1.83 -6.71
N LEU A 65 -6.34 -1.04 -7.45
CA LEU A 65 -5.47 -1.54 -8.51
C LEU A 65 -4.32 -2.39 -7.95
N ILE A 66 -3.74 -1.99 -6.81
CA ILE A 66 -2.71 -2.77 -6.12
C ILE A 66 -3.28 -4.10 -5.63
N ALA A 67 -4.46 -4.11 -5.01
CA ALA A 67 -5.12 -5.34 -4.55
C ALA A 67 -5.37 -6.30 -5.72
N ALA A 68 -5.95 -5.79 -6.82
CA ALA A 68 -6.17 -6.58 -8.03
C ALA A 68 -4.86 -7.10 -8.66
N ALA A 69 -3.81 -6.28 -8.71
CA ALA A 69 -2.51 -6.67 -9.26
C ALA A 69 -1.77 -7.72 -8.41
N LEU A 70 -2.12 -7.83 -7.13
CA LEU A 70 -1.53 -8.76 -6.16
C LEU A 70 -2.41 -9.98 -5.88
N ASP A 71 -3.58 -10.08 -6.51
CA ASP A 71 -4.59 -11.12 -6.25
C ASP A 71 -4.91 -11.23 -4.74
N ALA A 72 -5.14 -10.08 -4.11
CA ALA A 72 -5.42 -9.96 -2.67
C ALA A 72 -6.72 -9.19 -2.42
N ASP A 73 -7.40 -9.45 -1.29
CA ASP A 73 -8.50 -8.60 -0.85
C ASP A 73 -7.94 -7.24 -0.40
N LEU A 74 -8.68 -6.16 -0.68
CA LEU A 74 -8.35 -4.84 -0.15
C LEU A 74 -8.23 -4.86 1.39
N ALA A 75 -9.04 -5.67 2.08
CA ALA A 75 -9.01 -5.83 3.52
C ALA A 75 -7.64 -6.34 4.03
N ASP A 76 -6.96 -7.18 3.25
CA ASP A 76 -5.62 -7.67 3.58
C ASP A 76 -4.56 -6.58 3.50
N LEU A 77 -4.80 -5.52 2.71
CA LEU A 77 -3.92 -4.36 2.62
C LEU A 77 -4.17 -3.34 3.74
N VAL A 78 -5.43 -3.16 4.17
CA VAL A 78 -5.82 -2.06 5.10
C VAL A 78 -6.11 -2.47 6.54
N GLY A 79 -6.15 -3.76 6.85
CA GLY A 79 -6.47 -4.29 8.18
C GLY A 79 -5.52 -3.85 9.31
N GLU A 80 -5.91 -4.20 10.55
CA GLU A 80 -5.25 -3.72 11.77
C GLU A 80 -4.22 -4.69 12.36
N GLY A 81 -4.34 -5.98 12.06
CA GLY A 81 -3.46 -7.04 12.57
C GLY A 81 -2.09 -7.11 11.87
N PRO A 82 -1.21 -8.06 12.24
CA PRO A 82 -0.08 -8.42 11.40
C PRO A 82 -0.57 -8.86 9.99
N PRO A 83 0.25 -8.71 8.93
CA PRO A 83 -0.10 -9.21 7.59
C PRO A 83 -0.49 -10.68 7.72
N ALA A 84 -1.75 -11.01 7.37
CA ALA A 84 -2.27 -12.34 7.57
C ALA A 84 -1.47 -13.33 6.72
N SER A 85 -0.91 -14.34 7.38
CA SER A 85 -0.26 -15.48 6.73
C SER A 85 -1.33 -16.37 6.09
N GLY A 86 -1.94 -15.92 5.00
CA GLY A 86 -2.93 -16.67 4.24
C GLY A 86 -4.29 -16.78 4.93
N SER A 87 -5.33 -16.24 4.30
CA SER A 87 -6.67 -16.82 4.42
C SER A 87 -6.71 -18.09 3.55
N PRO A 88 -7.42 -19.15 3.97
CA PRO A 88 -7.58 -20.38 3.20
C PRO A 88 -8.31 -20.19 1.87
#